data_AF-A0A9N9FTT6-F1
#
_entry.id   AF-A0A9N9FTT6-F1
#
_cell.length_a   1.000
_cell.length_b   1.000
_cell.length_c   1.000
_cell.angle_alpha   90.00
_cell.angle_beta   90.00
_cell.angle_gamma   90.00
#
_symmetry.space_group_name_H-M   'P 1'
#
loop_
_entity.id
_entity.type
_entity.pdbx_description
1 polymer ?
#
loop_
_entity_poly.entity_id
_entity_poly.type
_entity_poly.pdbx_seq_one_letter_code
_entity_poly.pdbx_strand_id
1 'polypeptide(L)'
;MGELDLTVQSGENIFGLLIASVEFLLEELFEHVQDFLFEKHTSWIQINLVLFVHTVFKLDSCKRLQNYCYEEINRTSRASTVAHTVSPTPSVLSNISFEPNR
;
A
#
# COMPACT_ATOMS: atom_id res chain seq x y z
N MET A 1 -33.32 15.67 4.67
CA MET A 1 -32.03 15.14 4.19
C MET A 1 -30.98 15.53 5.21
N GLY A 2 -30.16 14.59 5.66
CA GLY A 2 -29.03 14.87 6.54
C GLY A 2 -27.79 15.22 5.73
N GLU A 3 -26.99 16.15 6.22
CA GLU A 3 -25.68 16.50 5.69
C GLU A 3 -24.61 15.88 6.59
N LEU A 4 -23.59 15.25 6.00
CA LEU A 4 -22.47 14.65 6.72
C LEU A 4 -21.18 15.32 6.30
N ASP A 5 -20.54 16.03 7.23
CA ASP A 5 -19.24 16.66 7.02
C ASP A 5 -18.10 15.72 7.43
N LEU A 6 -17.32 15.26 6.44
CA LEU A 6 -16.17 14.37 6.63
C LEU A 6 -14.87 15.15 6.91
N THR A 7 -14.83 16.46 6.69
CA THR A 7 -13.59 17.25 6.75
C THR A 7 -13.02 17.41 8.16
N VAL A 8 -13.88 17.31 9.17
CA VAL A 8 -13.52 17.43 10.59
C VAL A 8 -13.27 16.09 11.27
N GLN A 9 -13.44 14.97 10.55
CA GLN A 9 -13.37 13.63 11.14
C GLN A 9 -11.93 13.09 11.16
N SER A 10 -11.63 12.27 12.17
CA SER A 10 -10.36 11.55 12.21
C SER A 10 -10.33 10.46 11.12
N GLY A 11 -9.13 10.09 10.67
CA GLY A 11 -8.98 8.97 9.73
C GLY A 11 -9.60 7.66 10.25
N GLU A 12 -9.58 7.45 11.57
CA GLU A 12 -10.23 6.32 12.23
C GLU A 12 -11.76 6.37 12.12
N ASN A 13 -12.38 7.53 12.35
CA ASN A 13 -13.83 7.69 12.21
C ASN A 13 -14.26 7.48 10.76
N ILE A 14 -13.50 8.02 9.80
CA ILE A 14 -13.78 7.85 8.37
C ILE A 14 -13.63 6.38 7.97
N PHE A 15 -12.62 5.68 8.51
CA PHE A 15 -12.45 4.26 8.28
C PHE A 15 -13.56 3.42 8.90
N GLY A 16 -14.01 3.75 10.12
CA GLY A 16 -15.18 3.12 10.73
C GLY A 16 -16.45 3.33 9.90
N LEU A 17 -16.64 4.53 9.35
CA LEU A 17 -17.76 4.84 8.46
C LEU A 17 -17.70 4.02 7.17
N LEU A 18 -16.52 3.84 6.57
CA LEU A 18 -16.33 2.99 5.41
C LEU A 18 -16.77 1.54 5.70
N ILE A 19 -16.33 0.99 6.83
CA ILE A 19 -16.69 -0.38 7.24
C ILE A 19 -18.21 -0.50 7.43
N ALA A 20 -18.82 0.43 8.17
CA ALA A 20 -20.26 0.46 8.35
C ALA A 20 -21.00 0.56 7.00
N SER A 21 -20.50 1.36 6.06
CA SER A 21 -21.10 1.50 4.74
C SER A 21 -21.10 0.17 3.96
N VAL A 22 -20.04 -0.63 4.09
CA VAL A 22 -20.00 -1.99 3.53
C VAL A 22 -20.97 -2.93 4.24
N GLU A 23 -20.98 -2.94 5.58
CA GLU A 23 -21.85 -3.82 6.38
C GLU A 23 -23.34 -3.56 6.16
N PHE A 24 -23.72 -2.29 5.97
CA PHE A 24 -25.10 -1.86 5.72
C PHE A 24 -25.45 -1.76 4.22
N LEU A 25 -24.55 -2.16 3.32
CA LEU A 25 -24.75 -2.11 1.86
C LEU A 25 -25.12 -0.71 1.34
N LEU A 26 -24.52 0.33 1.93
CA LEU A 26 -24.70 1.72 1.53
C LEU A 26 -23.68 2.08 0.43
N GLU A 27 -23.88 1.54 -0.78
CA GLU A 27 -22.91 1.61 -1.89
C GLU A 27 -22.49 3.04 -2.27
N GLU A 28 -23.44 3.98 -2.33
CA GLU A 28 -23.16 5.38 -2.66
C GLU A 28 -22.27 6.05 -1.60
N LEU A 29 -22.60 5.83 -0.32
CA LEU A 29 -21.78 6.33 0.78
C LEU A 29 -20.40 5.67 0.79
N PHE A 30 -20.34 4.36 0.53
CA PHE A 30 -19.09 3.62 0.44
C PHE A 30 -18.14 4.22 -0.60
N GLU A 31 -18.61 4.48 -1.82
CA GLU A 31 -17.78 5.09 -2.88
C GLU A 31 -17.29 6.49 -2.46
N HIS A 32 -18.18 7.34 -1.91
CA HIS A 32 -17.79 8.68 -1.46
C HIS A 32 -16.76 8.66 -0.33
N VAL A 33 -16.93 7.79 0.66
CA VAL A 33 -15.98 7.66 1.79
C VAL A 33 -14.65 7.10 1.31
N GLN A 34 -14.67 6.15 0.36
CA GLN A 34 -13.46 5.57 -0.20
C GLN A 34 -12.64 6.60 -0.97
N ASP A 35 -13.27 7.42 -1.81
CA ASP A 35 -12.58 8.48 -2.55
C ASP A 35 -12.02 9.55 -1.59
N PHE A 36 -12.79 9.92 -0.56
CA PHE A 36 -12.32 10.87 0.47
C PHE A 36 -11.08 10.36 1.22
N LEU A 37 -11.03 9.07 1.57
CA LEU A 37 -9.88 8.45 2.22
C LEU A 37 -8.61 8.57 1.38
N PHE A 38 -8.70 8.32 0.07
CA PHE A 38 -7.56 8.44 -0.84
C PHE A 38 -7.13 9.89 -1.06
N GLU A 39 -8.07 10.83 -1.15
CA GLU A 39 -7.73 12.24 -1.38
C GLU A 39 -7.14 12.94 -0.15
N LYS A 40 -7.67 12.65 1.05
CA LYS A 40 -7.38 13.46 2.25
C LYS A 40 -6.59 12.72 3.32
N HIS A 41 -6.67 11.39 3.37
CA HIS A 41 -6.15 10.59 4.48
C HIS A 41 -5.16 9.50 4.08
N THR A 42 -4.58 9.58 2.86
CA THR A 42 -3.52 8.67 2.42
C THR A 42 -2.39 8.51 3.45
N SER A 43 -1.92 9.61 4.07
CA SER A 43 -0.89 9.56 5.12
C SER A 43 -1.36 8.80 6.37
N TRP A 44 -2.63 8.92 6.74
CA TRP A 44 -3.20 8.18 7.87
C TRP A 44 -3.25 6.67 7.58
N ILE A 45 -3.63 6.29 6.35
CA ILE A 45 -3.63 4.88 5.93
C ILE A 45 -2.21 4.32 5.99
N GLN A 46 -1.19 5.06 5.54
CA GLN A 46 0.21 4.62 5.60
C GLN A 46 0.70 4.39 7.03
N ILE A 47 0.38 5.30 7.95
CA ILE A 47 0.74 5.15 9.37
C ILE A 47 0.02 3.94 10.00
N ASN A 48 -1.21 3.67 9.57
CA ASN A 48 -2.07 2.62 10.12
C ASN A 48 -2.19 1.40 9.20
N LEU A 49 -1.19 1.17 8.32
CA LEU A 49 -1.30 0.21 7.23
C LEU A 49 -1.60 -1.21 7.72
N VAL A 50 -1.01 -1.63 8.84
CA VAL A 50 -1.24 -2.96 9.45
C VAL A 50 -2.71 -3.15 9.82
N LEU A 51 -3.30 -2.18 10.53
CA LEU A 51 -4.72 -2.21 10.90
C LEU A 51 -5.60 -2.22 9.64
N PHE A 52 -5.28 -1.36 8.69
CA PHE A 52 -6.04 -1.19 7.46
C PHE A 52 -6.06 -2.48 6.64
N VAL A 53 -4.90 -3.13 6.44
CA VAL A 53 -4.76 -4.43 5.78
C VAL A 53 -5.58 -5.51 6.49
N HIS A 54 -5.45 -5.64 7.82
CA HIS A 54 -6.16 -6.68 8.58
C HIS A 54 -7.68 -6.60 8.46
N THR A 55 -8.22 -5.41 8.25
CA THR A 55 -9.66 -5.18 8.14
C THR A 55 -10.13 -5.24 6.69
N VAL A 56 -9.47 -4.53 5.77
CA VAL A 56 -9.88 -4.44 4.35
C VAL A 56 -9.82 -5.79 3.64
N PHE A 57 -8.85 -6.66 3.98
CA PHE A 57 -8.77 -8.00 3.39
C PHE A 57 -9.87 -8.96 3.86
N LYS A 58 -10.65 -8.59 4.89
CA LYS A 58 -11.85 -9.34 5.30
C LYS A 58 -13.11 -8.89 4.55
N LEU A 59 -13.04 -7.77 3.83
CA LEU A 59 -14.16 -7.17 3.09
C LEU A 59 -14.00 -7.46 1.60
N ASP A 60 -14.72 -8.47 1.09
CA ASP A 60 -14.62 -8.91 -0.31
C ASP A 60 -14.98 -7.82 -1.35
N SER A 61 -15.81 -6.85 -0.96
CA SER A 61 -16.22 -5.72 -1.80
C SER A 61 -15.12 -4.66 -1.98
N CYS A 62 -14.09 -4.64 -1.12
CA CYS A 62 -13.11 -3.55 -1.05
C CYS A 62 -11.90 -3.73 -2.00
N LYS A 63 -12.10 -4.15 -3.25
CA LYS A 63 -11.00 -4.46 -4.19
C LYS A 63 -10.03 -3.30 -4.44
N ARG A 64 -10.54 -2.06 -4.55
CA ARG A 64 -9.70 -0.85 -4.75
C ARG A 64 -8.74 -0.65 -3.58
N LEU A 65 -9.24 -0.79 -2.35
CA LEU A 65 -8.46 -0.64 -1.12
C LEU A 65 -7.48 -1.80 -0.93
N GLN A 66 -7.89 -3.04 -1.24
CA GLN A 66 -7.00 -4.21 -1.22
C GLN A 66 -5.81 -4.03 -2.18
N ASN A 67 -6.07 -3.56 -3.40
CA ASN A 67 -5.02 -3.30 -4.38
C ASN A 67 -4.06 -2.20 -3.91
N TYR A 68 -4.59 -1.11 -3.34
CA TYR A 68 -3.76 -0.07 -2.74
C TYR A 68 -2.84 -0.63 -1.64
N CYS A 69 -3.38 -1.45 -0.73
CA CYS A 69 -2.59 -2.09 0.32
C CYS A 69 -1.45 -2.94 -0.25
N TYR A 70 -1.74 -3.72 -1.30
CA TYR A 70 -0.75 -4.54 -1.98
C TYR A 70 0.40 -3.70 -2.55
N GLU A 71 0.06 -2.60 -3.23
CA GLU A 71 1.05 -1.66 -3.78
C GLU A 71 1.92 -1.04 -2.68
N GLU A 72 1.33 -0.63 -1.55
CA GLU A 72 2.08 -0.04 -0.43
C GLU A 72 3.02 -1.04 0.26
N ILE A 73 2.56 -2.28 0.45
CA ILE A 73 3.40 -3.37 0.98
C ILE A 73 4.56 -3.67 0.02
N ASN A 74 4.28 -3.78 -1.28
CA ASN A 74 5.29 -4.02 -2.30
C ASN A 74 6.32 -2.88 -2.36
N ARG A 75 5.87 -1.62 -2.30
CA ARG A 75 6.73 -0.44 -2.23
C ARG A 75 7.66 -0.47 -1.03
N THR A 76 7.15 -0.88 0.13
CA THR A 76 7.91 -1.00 1.38
C THR A 76 8.96 -2.12 1.29
N SER A 77 8.59 -3.26 0.71
CA SER A 77 9.50 -4.40 0.48
C SER A 77 10.66 -4.02 -0.45
N ARG A 78 10.37 -3.33 -1.57
CA ARG A 78 11.36 -2.90 -2.56
C ARG A 78 12.38 -1.89 -2.03
N ALA A 79 11.98 -1.02 -1.10
CA ALA A 79 12.90 -0.09 -0.45
C ALA A 79 13.99 -0.80 0.38
N SER A 80 13.73 -2.03 0.84
CA SER A 80 14.68 -2.83 1.62
C SER A 80 15.73 -3.53 0.73
N THR A 81 15.46 -3.69 -0.57
CA THR A 81 16.34 -4.41 -1.52
C THR A 81 17.45 -3.53 -2.10
N VAL A 82 17.31 -2.20 -2.04
CA VAL A 82 18.34 -1.25 -2.52
C VAL A 82 19.44 -0.96 -1.48
N ALA A 83 19.21 -1.29 -0.20
CA ALA A 83 20.18 -1.04 0.86
C ALA A 83 21.30 -2.10 0.95
N HIS A 84 21.20 -3.22 0.22
CA HIS A 84 22.18 -4.34 0.27
C HIS A 84 23.17 -4.39 -0.90
N THR A 85 23.22 -3.37 -1.77
CA THR A 85 24.29 -3.25 -2.78
C THR A 85 25.18 -2.04 -2.51
N VAL A 86 25.91 -2.07 -1.40
CA VAL A 86 27.22 -1.40 -1.30
C VAL A 86 28.28 -2.51 -1.18
N SER A 87 29.22 -2.47 -2.13
CA SER A 87 30.16 -3.50 -2.64
C SER A 87 31.00 -4.33 -1.63
N PRO A 88 31.77 -5.31 -2.14
CA PRO A 88 33.20 -5.02 -2.29
C PRO A 88 33.80 -5.44 -3.64
N THR A 89 34.66 -4.59 -4.22
CA THR A 89 35.81 -5.04 -5.04
C THR A 89 36.77 -5.82 -4.12
N PRO A 90 37.42 -6.91 -4.57
CA PRO A 90 38.68 -6.77 -5.33
C PRO A 90 39.00 -7.89 -6.37
N SER A 91 39.66 -7.47 -7.45
CA SER A 91 40.81 -8.09 -8.13
C SER A 91 40.93 -9.64 -8.22
N VAL A 92 40.69 -10.21 -9.41
CA VAL A 92 41.66 -11.13 -10.09
C VAL A 92 41.42 -11.02 -11.61
N LEU A 93 42.32 -10.35 -12.33
CA LEU A 93 42.46 -10.55 -13.77
C LEU A 93 43.07 -11.95 -13.96
N SER A 94 42.24 -12.95 -14.21
CA SER A 94 42.69 -14.28 -14.58
C SER A 94 43.38 -14.22 -15.94
N ASN A 95 44.71 -14.30 -15.89
CA ASN A 95 45.62 -14.90 -16.86
C ASN A 95 45.07 -15.17 -18.27
N ILE A 96 45.59 -14.38 -19.21
CA ILE A 96 45.58 -14.66 -20.64
C ILE A 96 46.33 -15.99 -20.89
N SER A 97 45.65 -16.97 -21.47
CA SER A 97 46.30 -17.93 -22.37
C SER A 97 45.23 -18.65 -23.21
N PHE A 98 45.24 -18.41 -24.51
CA PHE A 98 44.68 -19.32 -25.51
C PHE A 98 45.59 -19.26 -26.74
N GLU A 99 46.60 -20.14 -26.76
CA GLU A 99 47.26 -20.59 -27.99
C GLU A 99 46.25 -21.41 -28.81
N PRO A 100 46.01 -21.09 -30.10
CA PRO A 100 45.24 -21.96 -30.98
C PRO A 100 46.17 -23.03 -31.58
N ASN A 101 45.92 -24.29 -31.23
CA ASN A 101 46.63 -25.44 -31.78
C ASN A 101 45.98 -25.87 -33.12
N ARG A 102 46.60 -25.51 -34.25
CA ARG A 102 46.90 -26.37 -35.41
C ARG A 102 47.51 -25.57 -36.56
#